data_AF-Q66S46-F1
#
_entry.id   AF-Q66S46-F1
#
_cell.length_a   1.000
_cell.length_b   1.000
_cell.length_c   1.000
_cell.angle_alpha   90.00
_cell.angle_beta   90.00
_cell.angle_gamma   90.00
#
_symmetry.space_group_name_H-M   'P 1'
#
loop_
_entity.id
_entity.type
_entity.pdbx_description
1 polymer ?
#
loop_
_entity_poly.entity_id
_entity_poly.type
_entity_poly.pdbx_seq_one_letter_code
_entity_poly.pdbx_strand_id
1 'polypeptide(L)'
;MTEFSGKLKQKSRALGSFLDRTRPYFEARKKSARTRSHAEKLSNDYHQTILMLKNARDVVKQRIFGLVNILSKVAEEQMAEFPLEPQWLEMLNEANEKAQNAIFQRDKIHLQHRKATEIYSKYDKVAKRMEKESESAIKVGLLNGLGAILFIKKCEDYFHVRDEFERLLEENGKHLRTIEVQLVDAKASLTNSLQQLGRQRSTTKNIYFFLLIIKMFRPRAEDEASRTVSPQIRSSSSISVVTRDNDFNPFDEWIED
;
A
#
# COMPACT_ATOMS: atom_id res chain seq x y z
N MET A 1 -10.00 26.65 2.96
CA MET A 1 -10.16 26.46 1.49
C MET A 1 -10.66 27.71 0.77
N THR A 2 -11.71 28.38 1.27
CA THR A 2 -12.26 29.60 0.66
C THR A 2 -11.26 30.75 0.58
N GLU A 3 -10.41 30.92 1.61
CA GLU A 3 -9.36 31.95 1.64
C GLU A 3 -8.30 31.75 0.55
N PHE A 4 -7.82 30.52 0.36
CA PHE A 4 -6.89 30.17 -0.72
C PHE A 4 -7.50 30.42 -2.10
N SER A 5 -8.77 30.03 -2.29
CA SER A 5 -9.50 30.33 -3.53
C SER A 5 -9.62 31.84 -3.78
N GLY A 6 -9.88 32.63 -2.73
CA GLY A 6 -9.90 34.10 -2.79
C GLY A 6 -8.55 34.70 -3.18
N LYS A 7 -7.47 34.26 -2.52
CA LYS A 7 -6.08 34.67 -2.81
C LYS A 7 -5.68 34.34 -4.25
N LEU A 8 -6.04 33.15 -4.73
CA LEU A 8 -5.76 32.72 -6.10
C LEU A 8 -6.53 33.57 -7.12
N LYS A 9 -7.81 33.84 -6.88
CA LYS A 9 -8.65 34.72 -7.73
C LYS A 9 -8.10 36.14 -7.78
N GLN A 10 -7.68 36.70 -6.66
CA GLN A 10 -7.08 38.03 -6.60
C GLN A 10 -5.79 38.11 -7.44
N LYS A 11 -4.88 37.13 -7.25
CA LYS A 11 -3.64 37.06 -8.05
C LYS A 11 -3.91 36.83 -9.53
N SER A 12 -4.89 35.99 -9.88
CA SER A 12 -5.31 35.77 -11.27
C SER A 12 -5.80 37.06 -11.94
N ARG A 13 -6.61 37.86 -11.23
CA ARG A 13 -7.10 39.16 -11.74
C ARG A 13 -5.97 40.15 -11.96
N ALA A 14 -4.97 40.17 -11.07
CA ALA A 14 -3.79 41.04 -11.20
C ALA A 14 -2.87 40.67 -12.37
N LEU A 15 -2.82 39.38 -12.74
CA LEU A 15 -1.96 38.87 -13.81
C LEU A 15 -2.63 38.90 -15.20
N GLY A 16 -3.95 38.78 -15.28
CA GLY A 16 -4.70 38.89 -16.53
C GLY A 16 -4.18 37.96 -17.63
N SER A 17 -3.99 38.50 -18.84
CA SER A 17 -3.57 37.74 -20.03
C SER A 17 -2.15 37.15 -19.97
N PHE A 18 -1.32 37.60 -19.02
CA PHE A 18 0.01 37.00 -18.80
C PHE A 18 -0.08 35.58 -18.27
N LEU A 19 -1.15 35.26 -17.54
CA LEU A 19 -1.36 33.94 -16.98
C LEU A 19 -1.60 32.90 -18.09
N ASP A 20 -2.41 33.24 -19.10
CA ASP A 20 -2.74 32.31 -20.18
C ASP A 20 -1.53 32.02 -21.08
N ARG A 21 -0.65 33.01 -21.26
CA ARG A 21 0.60 32.85 -22.03
C ARG A 21 1.65 32.00 -21.31
N THR A 22 1.73 32.10 -19.98
CA THR A 22 2.75 31.41 -19.17
C THR A 22 2.30 30.04 -18.66
N ARG A 23 0.98 29.76 -18.64
CA ARG A 23 0.43 28.48 -18.18
C ARG A 23 1.05 27.25 -18.84
N PRO A 24 1.23 27.18 -20.17
CA PRO A 24 1.83 26.00 -20.80
C PRO A 24 3.26 25.72 -20.30
N TYR A 25 4.04 26.76 -20.01
CA TYR A 25 5.39 26.63 -19.46
C TYR A 25 5.37 26.01 -18.06
N PHE A 26 4.58 26.58 -17.14
CA PHE A 26 4.51 26.07 -15.76
C PHE A 26 3.91 24.67 -15.68
N GLU A 27 2.90 24.35 -16.50
CA GLU A 27 2.36 23.00 -16.62
C GLU A 27 3.41 22.00 -17.17
N ALA A 28 4.14 22.37 -18.23
CA ALA A 28 5.18 21.52 -18.78
C ALA A 28 6.32 21.30 -17.77
N ARG A 29 6.74 22.36 -17.05
CA ARG A 29 7.78 22.29 -16.02
C ARG A 29 7.36 21.38 -14.86
N LYS A 30 6.15 21.58 -14.33
CA LYS A 30 5.58 20.75 -13.26
C LYS A 30 5.46 19.28 -13.69
N LYS A 31 4.97 19.02 -14.90
CA LYS A 31 4.84 17.66 -15.43
C LYS A 31 6.18 17.00 -15.72
N SER A 32 7.16 17.76 -16.22
CA SER A 32 8.54 17.30 -16.40
C SER A 32 9.13 16.88 -15.05
N ALA A 33 9.06 17.74 -14.02
CA ALA A 33 9.58 17.46 -12.68
C ALA A 33 8.93 16.21 -12.05
N ARG A 34 7.60 16.11 -12.08
CA ARG A 34 6.86 14.94 -11.56
C ARG A 34 7.27 13.65 -12.29
N THR A 35 7.34 13.68 -13.61
CA THR A 35 7.66 12.49 -14.41
C THR A 35 9.14 12.11 -14.29
N ARG A 36 10.04 13.09 -14.16
CA ARG A 36 11.46 12.87 -13.91
C ARG A 36 11.69 12.16 -12.57
N SER A 37 11.08 12.65 -11.50
CA SER A 37 11.15 11.98 -10.18
C SER A 37 10.61 10.54 -10.25
N HIS A 38 9.51 10.33 -10.99
CA HIS A 38 9.00 8.97 -11.23
C HIS A 38 9.98 8.09 -12.02
N ALA A 39 10.64 8.63 -13.04
CA ALA A 39 11.67 7.93 -13.81
C ALA A 39 12.90 7.59 -12.94
N GLU A 40 13.36 8.52 -12.10
CA GLU A 40 14.46 8.29 -11.14
C GLU A 40 14.12 7.14 -10.18
N LYS A 41 12.88 7.12 -9.64
CA LYS A 41 12.40 5.99 -8.84
C LYS A 41 12.44 4.67 -9.61
N LEU A 42 11.91 4.64 -10.83
CA LEU A 42 11.93 3.44 -11.67
C LEU A 42 13.35 2.99 -12.04
N SER A 43 14.30 3.92 -12.19
CA SER A 43 15.71 3.62 -12.40
C SER A 43 16.31 2.93 -11.18
N ASN A 44 16.01 3.41 -9.97
CA ASN A 44 16.45 2.76 -8.74
C ASN A 44 15.82 1.36 -8.59
N ASP A 45 14.52 1.23 -8.82
CA ASP A 45 13.80 -0.04 -8.78
C ASP A 45 14.36 -1.04 -9.83
N TYR A 46 14.76 -0.55 -11.01
CA TYR A 46 15.41 -1.36 -12.04
C TYR A 46 16.76 -1.91 -11.56
N HIS A 47 17.57 -1.07 -10.92
CA HIS A 47 18.85 -1.50 -10.35
C HIS A 47 18.65 -2.56 -9.25
N GLN A 48 17.69 -2.34 -8.34
CA GLN A 48 17.34 -3.33 -7.32
C GLN A 48 16.90 -4.66 -7.94
N THR A 49 16.12 -4.61 -9.02
CA THR A 49 15.64 -5.82 -9.70
C THR A 49 16.76 -6.57 -10.43
N ILE A 50 17.76 -5.87 -10.97
CA ILE A 50 18.97 -6.49 -11.51
C ILE A 50 19.73 -7.26 -10.42
N LEU A 51 19.88 -6.66 -9.22
CA LEU A 51 20.51 -7.31 -8.08
C LEU A 51 19.72 -8.56 -7.63
N MET A 52 18.39 -8.45 -7.56
CA MET A 52 17.51 -9.58 -7.25
C MET A 52 17.66 -10.70 -8.28
N LEU A 53 17.71 -10.37 -9.58
CA LEU A 53 17.91 -11.35 -10.65
C LEU A 53 19.28 -12.04 -10.54
N LYS A 54 20.34 -11.28 -10.25
CA LYS A 54 21.68 -11.85 -10.02
C LYS A 54 21.65 -12.85 -8.86
N ASN A 55 21.08 -12.45 -7.73
CA ASN A 55 20.93 -13.32 -6.56
C ASN A 55 20.12 -14.58 -6.90
N ALA A 56 18.98 -14.44 -7.58
CA ALA A 56 18.15 -15.59 -7.98
C ALA A 56 18.91 -16.57 -8.89
N ARG A 57 19.70 -16.05 -9.85
CA ARG A 57 20.55 -16.88 -10.70
C ARG A 57 21.67 -17.57 -9.92
N ASP A 58 22.24 -16.91 -8.94
CA ASP A 58 23.29 -17.50 -8.11
C ASP A 58 22.73 -18.61 -7.21
N VAL A 59 21.49 -18.47 -6.71
CA VAL A 59 20.78 -19.56 -6.02
C VAL A 59 20.59 -20.77 -6.96
N VAL A 60 20.12 -20.56 -8.20
CA VAL A 60 19.99 -21.66 -9.18
C VAL A 60 21.34 -22.36 -9.41
N LYS A 61 22.43 -21.60 -9.61
CA LYS A 61 23.77 -22.17 -9.75
C LYS A 61 24.20 -22.97 -8.52
N GLN A 62 23.96 -22.45 -7.32
CA GLN A 62 24.28 -23.17 -6.08
C GLN A 62 23.52 -24.49 -5.97
N ARG A 63 22.23 -24.53 -6.36
CA ARG A 63 21.45 -25.77 -6.38
C ARG A 63 22.00 -26.79 -7.37
N ILE A 64 22.35 -26.34 -8.58
CA ILE A 64 22.96 -27.19 -9.62
C ILE A 64 24.33 -27.72 -9.17
N PHE A 65 25.19 -26.85 -8.65
CA PHE A 65 26.54 -27.24 -8.21
C PHE A 65 26.49 -28.20 -7.02
N GLY A 66 25.55 -27.99 -6.09
CA GLY A 66 25.29 -28.92 -5.00
C GLY A 66 24.94 -30.32 -5.50
N LEU A 67 24.09 -30.42 -6.53
CA LEU A 67 23.78 -31.72 -7.15
C LEU A 67 24.99 -32.36 -7.82
N VAL A 68 25.73 -31.60 -8.62
CA VAL A 68 26.93 -32.11 -9.31
C VAL A 68 27.92 -32.68 -8.30
N ASN A 69 28.16 -31.98 -7.19
CA ASN A 69 29.05 -32.47 -6.13
C ASN A 69 28.56 -33.77 -5.48
N ILE A 70 27.24 -33.90 -5.25
CA ILE A 70 26.66 -35.13 -4.71
C ILE A 70 26.84 -36.27 -5.71
N LEU A 71 26.50 -36.05 -6.97
CA LEU A 71 26.63 -37.06 -8.03
C LEU A 71 28.08 -37.51 -8.24
N SER A 72 29.04 -36.58 -8.19
CA SER A 72 30.47 -36.92 -8.29
C SER A 72 30.91 -37.83 -7.14
N LYS A 73 30.49 -37.56 -5.89
CA LYS A 73 30.80 -38.41 -4.74
C LYS A 73 30.18 -39.80 -4.85
N VAL A 74 28.93 -39.89 -5.31
CA VAL A 74 28.25 -41.18 -5.53
C VAL A 74 28.97 -42.00 -6.60
N ALA A 75 29.45 -41.36 -7.67
CA ALA A 75 30.24 -42.02 -8.71
C ALA A 75 31.60 -42.53 -8.17
N GLU A 76 32.24 -41.78 -7.26
CA GLU A 76 33.49 -42.20 -6.60
C GLU A 76 33.27 -43.38 -5.63
N GLU A 77 32.16 -43.38 -4.88
CA GLU A 77 31.85 -44.39 -3.85
C GLU A 77 31.13 -45.64 -4.40
N GLN A 78 30.86 -45.70 -5.71
CA GLN A 78 30.13 -46.79 -6.39
C GLN A 78 28.82 -47.21 -5.68
N MET A 79 28.10 -46.25 -5.08
CA MET A 79 26.83 -46.54 -4.44
C MET A 79 25.74 -46.78 -5.50
N ALA A 80 25.12 -47.95 -5.47
CA ALA A 80 24.17 -48.42 -6.50
C ALA A 80 22.79 -47.74 -6.44
N GLU A 81 22.43 -47.10 -5.33
CA GLU A 81 21.13 -46.43 -5.17
C GLU A 81 21.32 -45.10 -4.45
N PHE A 82 21.05 -44.01 -5.16
CA PHE A 82 20.79 -42.72 -4.56
C PHE A 82 19.37 -42.31 -4.95
N PRO A 83 18.45 -42.09 -4.00
CA PRO A 83 17.21 -41.43 -4.33
C PRO A 83 17.57 -39.97 -4.58
N LEU A 84 17.61 -39.55 -5.85
CA LEU A 84 17.61 -38.13 -6.20
C LEU A 84 16.34 -37.55 -5.56
N GLU A 85 16.49 -36.93 -4.40
CA GLU A 85 15.37 -36.65 -3.53
C GLU A 85 14.41 -35.68 -4.26
N PRO A 86 13.11 -35.99 -4.39
CA PRO A 86 12.13 -35.11 -5.05
C PRO A 86 12.18 -33.66 -4.55
N GLN A 87 12.62 -33.47 -3.31
CA GLN A 87 12.85 -32.18 -2.67
C GLN A 87 13.92 -31.31 -3.36
N TRP A 88 14.99 -31.89 -3.93
CA TRP A 88 16.01 -31.10 -4.65
C TRP A 88 15.46 -30.54 -5.97
N LEU A 89 14.68 -31.36 -6.70
CA LEU A 89 14.01 -30.93 -7.93
C LEU A 89 13.02 -29.79 -7.63
N GLU A 90 12.25 -29.92 -6.54
CA GLU A 90 11.35 -28.85 -6.08
C GLU A 90 12.09 -27.55 -5.76
N MET A 91 13.19 -27.62 -5.00
CA MET A 91 14.03 -26.45 -4.69
C MET A 91 14.64 -25.80 -5.94
N LEU A 92 15.04 -26.60 -6.94
CA LEU A 92 15.56 -26.08 -8.21
C LEU A 92 14.44 -25.42 -9.03
N ASN A 93 13.25 -26.02 -9.06
CA ASN A 93 12.09 -25.46 -9.73
C ASN A 93 11.68 -24.12 -9.12
N GLU A 94 11.60 -24.03 -7.79
CA GLU A 94 11.31 -22.77 -7.08
C GLU A 94 12.39 -21.71 -7.38
N ALA A 95 13.67 -22.09 -7.35
CA ALA A 95 14.76 -21.18 -7.66
C ALA A 95 14.68 -20.66 -9.11
N ASN A 96 14.34 -21.54 -10.06
CA ASN A 96 14.13 -21.18 -11.47
C ASN A 96 12.90 -20.27 -11.66
N GLU A 97 11.79 -20.57 -10.99
CA GLU A 97 10.60 -19.72 -11.04
C GLU A 97 10.90 -18.32 -10.48
N LYS A 98 11.62 -18.25 -9.36
CA LYS A 98 12.05 -16.99 -8.77
C LYS A 98 12.96 -16.20 -9.71
N ALA A 99 13.89 -16.87 -10.40
CA ALA A 99 14.74 -16.24 -11.41
C ALA A 99 13.91 -15.73 -12.60
N GLN A 100 12.92 -16.50 -13.05
CA GLN A 100 12.05 -16.14 -14.16
C GLN A 100 11.14 -14.95 -13.81
N ASN A 101 10.56 -14.93 -12.61
CA ASN A 101 9.79 -13.80 -12.13
C ASN A 101 10.67 -12.54 -12.02
N ALA A 102 11.90 -12.66 -11.52
CA ALA A 102 12.83 -11.53 -11.48
C ALA A 102 13.17 -10.97 -12.88
N ILE A 103 13.28 -11.83 -13.91
CA ILE A 103 13.42 -11.40 -15.32
C ILE A 103 12.18 -10.61 -15.76
N PHE A 104 10.98 -11.13 -15.49
CA PHE A 104 9.73 -10.46 -15.87
C PHE A 104 9.59 -9.09 -15.20
N GLN A 105 9.88 -8.99 -13.90
CA GLN A 105 9.84 -7.72 -13.18
C GLN A 105 10.87 -6.74 -13.74
N ARG A 106 12.09 -7.20 -14.04
CA ARG A 106 13.13 -6.36 -14.66
C ARG A 106 12.64 -5.76 -15.97
N ASP A 107 12.08 -6.58 -16.86
CA ASP A 107 11.64 -6.13 -18.19
C ASP A 107 10.45 -5.18 -18.10
N LYS A 108 9.52 -5.45 -17.18
CA LYS A 108 8.39 -4.57 -16.87
C LYS A 108 8.87 -3.20 -16.39
N ILE A 109 9.76 -3.16 -15.40
CA ILE A 109 10.29 -1.91 -14.84
C ILE A 109 11.11 -1.16 -15.90
N HIS A 110 11.93 -1.86 -16.69
CA HIS A 110 12.68 -1.26 -17.78
C HIS A 110 11.78 -0.56 -18.81
N LEU A 111 10.69 -1.22 -19.21
CA LEU A 111 9.70 -0.64 -20.12
C LEU A 111 9.03 0.59 -19.51
N GLN A 112 8.65 0.52 -18.23
CA GLN A 112 8.07 1.66 -17.52
C GLN A 112 9.05 2.84 -17.42
N HIS A 113 10.31 2.57 -17.07
CA HIS A 113 11.38 3.56 -16.99
C HIS A 113 11.60 4.26 -18.33
N ARG A 114 11.65 3.49 -19.43
CA ARG A 114 11.76 4.03 -20.78
C ARG A 114 10.59 4.96 -21.13
N LYS A 115 9.36 4.52 -20.88
CA LYS A 115 8.15 5.34 -21.12
C LYS A 115 8.16 6.62 -20.30
N ALA A 116 8.50 6.54 -19.01
CA ALA A 116 8.61 7.72 -18.15
C ALA A 116 9.69 8.68 -18.67
N THR A 117 10.80 8.12 -19.16
CA THR A 117 11.91 8.90 -19.75
C THR A 117 11.51 9.67 -21.01
N GLU A 118 10.79 9.01 -21.92
CA GLU A 118 10.27 9.65 -23.13
C GLU A 118 9.29 10.78 -22.79
N ILE A 119 8.41 10.55 -21.81
CA ILE A 119 7.42 11.54 -21.37
C ILE A 119 8.10 12.76 -20.73
N TYR A 120 9.00 12.57 -19.75
CA TYR A 120 9.64 13.73 -19.13
C TYR A 120 10.50 14.49 -20.13
N SER A 121 11.22 13.80 -21.03
CA SER A 121 12.03 14.44 -22.07
C SER A 121 11.19 15.32 -23.00
N LYS A 122 9.99 14.86 -23.36
CA LYS A 122 9.04 15.64 -24.17
C LYS A 122 8.63 16.93 -23.47
N TYR A 123 8.25 16.87 -22.20
CA TYR A 123 7.82 18.05 -21.44
C TYR A 123 8.97 19.00 -21.11
N ASP A 124 10.16 18.47 -20.82
CA ASP A 124 11.38 19.24 -20.61
C ASP A 124 11.76 20.06 -21.87
N LYS A 125 11.67 19.45 -23.05
CA LYS A 125 11.89 20.15 -24.33
C LYS A 125 10.88 21.27 -24.57
N VAL A 126 9.62 21.11 -24.16
CA VAL A 126 8.60 22.17 -24.26
C VAL A 126 8.96 23.33 -23.32
N ALA A 127 9.27 23.05 -22.06
CA ALA A 127 9.65 24.08 -21.09
C ALA A 127 10.91 24.85 -21.54
N LYS A 128 11.96 24.15 -21.96
CA LYS A 128 13.20 24.75 -22.49
C LYS A 128 12.98 25.57 -23.75
N ARG A 129 12.09 25.13 -24.64
CA ARG A 129 11.74 25.89 -25.83
C ARG A 129 11.07 27.21 -25.46
N MET A 130 10.09 27.18 -24.55
CA MET A 130 9.38 28.39 -24.12
C MET A 130 10.30 29.35 -23.36
N GLU A 131 11.21 28.82 -22.55
CA GLU A 131 12.27 29.60 -21.90
C GLU A 131 13.15 30.29 -22.95
N LYS A 132 13.66 29.52 -23.93
CA LYS A 132 14.46 30.07 -25.04
C LYS A 132 13.69 31.05 -25.92
N GLU A 133 12.41 30.82 -26.20
CA GLU A 133 11.55 31.76 -26.93
C GLU A 133 11.38 33.06 -26.15
N SER A 134 11.21 32.97 -24.82
CA SER A 134 11.16 34.15 -23.95
C SER A 134 12.48 34.93 -23.94
N GLU A 135 13.63 34.24 -23.98
CA GLU A 135 14.96 34.86 -24.09
C GLU A 135 15.24 35.41 -25.50
N SER A 136 14.77 34.75 -26.55
CA SER A 136 14.98 35.17 -27.94
C SER A 136 14.12 36.38 -28.30
N ALA A 137 12.90 36.47 -27.77
CA ALA A 137 12.04 37.65 -27.96
C ALA A 137 12.69 38.94 -27.41
N ILE A 138 13.54 38.79 -26.39
CA ILE A 138 14.34 39.87 -25.80
C ILE A 138 15.47 40.28 -26.74
N LYS A 139 16.16 39.30 -27.32
CA LYS A 139 17.29 39.53 -28.23
C LYS A 139 16.87 40.20 -29.55
N VAL A 140 15.65 39.94 -30.03
CA VAL A 140 15.14 40.45 -31.31
C VAL A 140 14.37 41.77 -31.16
N GLY A 141 14.24 42.32 -29.94
CA GLY A 141 13.57 43.61 -29.71
C GLY A 141 12.06 43.62 -29.96
N LEU A 142 11.45 42.45 -30.20
CA LEU A 142 10.00 42.27 -30.43
C LEU A 142 9.17 42.53 -29.17
N LEU A 143 9.79 42.45 -27.99
CA LEU A 143 9.27 42.88 -26.71
C LEU A 143 10.36 43.73 -26.04
N ASN A 144 9.98 44.76 -25.26
CA ASN A 144 10.93 45.38 -24.33
C ASN A 144 11.61 44.24 -23.57
N GLY A 145 12.93 44.11 -23.70
CA GLY A 145 13.68 42.91 -23.28
C GLY A 145 13.51 42.46 -21.83
N LEU A 146 12.89 43.27 -20.98
CA LEU A 146 12.48 42.89 -19.64
C LEU A 146 11.14 42.13 -19.58
N GLY A 147 10.21 42.40 -20.49
CA GLY A 147 8.81 41.95 -20.43
C GLY A 147 8.63 40.43 -20.45
N ALA A 148 9.28 39.72 -21.37
CA ALA A 148 9.08 38.27 -21.54
C ALA A 148 9.56 37.44 -20.33
N ILE A 149 10.78 37.72 -19.82
CA ILE A 149 11.29 37.13 -18.57
C ILE A 149 10.47 37.60 -17.36
N LEU A 150 10.06 38.88 -17.33
CA LEU A 150 9.17 39.39 -16.29
C LEU A 150 7.85 38.62 -16.27
N PHE A 151 7.28 38.21 -17.40
CA PHE A 151 6.00 37.48 -17.37
C PHE A 151 6.13 36.10 -16.73
N ILE A 152 7.18 35.34 -17.04
CA ILE A 152 7.43 34.04 -16.38
C ILE A 152 7.67 34.27 -14.89
N LYS A 153 8.58 35.18 -14.51
CA LYS A 153 8.87 35.48 -13.09
C LYS A 153 7.67 36.05 -12.32
N LYS A 154 6.89 36.95 -12.93
CA LYS A 154 5.73 37.60 -12.30
C LYS A 154 4.59 36.61 -12.04
N CYS A 155 4.48 35.56 -12.85
CA CYS A 155 3.48 34.51 -12.63
C CYS A 155 3.95 33.42 -11.65
N GLU A 156 5.23 33.37 -11.30
CA GLU A 156 5.83 32.34 -10.42
C GLU A 156 5.10 32.25 -9.07
N ASP A 157 4.88 33.39 -8.41
CA ASP A 157 4.13 33.48 -7.14
C ASP A 157 2.70 32.92 -7.25
N TYR A 158 2.04 33.12 -8.40
CA TYR A 158 0.71 32.58 -8.61
C TYR A 158 0.74 31.07 -8.72
N PHE A 159 1.66 30.53 -9.52
CA PHE A 159 1.80 29.09 -9.72
C PHE A 159 2.27 28.38 -8.44
N HIS A 160 3.11 29.03 -7.63
CA HIS A 160 3.50 28.53 -6.31
C HIS A 160 2.29 28.38 -5.39
N VAL A 161 1.50 29.45 -5.20
CA VAL A 161 0.29 29.41 -4.34
C VAL A 161 -0.74 28.41 -4.88
N ARG A 162 -0.85 28.29 -6.20
CA ARG A 162 -1.73 27.31 -6.84
C ARG A 162 -1.28 25.88 -6.52
N ASP A 163 0.00 25.60 -6.66
CA ASP A 163 0.55 24.26 -6.43
C ASP A 163 0.50 23.88 -4.95
N GLU A 164 0.69 24.83 -4.04
CA GLU A 164 0.46 24.67 -2.60
C GLU A 164 -1.01 24.33 -2.31
N PHE A 165 -1.94 25.05 -2.93
CA PHE A 165 -3.37 24.79 -2.76
C PHE A 165 -3.79 23.42 -3.32
N GLU A 166 -3.24 23.01 -4.47
CA GLU A 166 -3.44 21.66 -5.03
C GLU A 166 -2.91 20.58 -4.08
N ARG A 167 -1.72 20.77 -3.51
CA ARG A 167 -1.15 19.84 -2.51
C ARG A 167 -2.07 19.69 -1.30
N LEU A 168 -2.58 20.81 -0.77
CA LEU A 168 -3.48 20.80 0.39
C LEU A 168 -4.83 20.13 0.08
N LEU A 169 -5.35 20.32 -1.14
CA LEU A 169 -6.54 19.62 -1.64
C LEU A 169 -6.32 18.10 -1.72
N GLU A 170 -5.18 17.67 -2.26
CA GLU A 170 -4.82 16.26 -2.35
C GLU A 170 -4.67 15.63 -0.96
N GLU A 171 -4.04 16.33 -0.01
CA GLU A 171 -3.84 15.88 1.37
C GLU A 171 -5.18 15.74 2.12
N ASN A 172 -6.02 16.77 2.09
CA ASN A 172 -7.36 16.71 2.66
C ASN A 172 -8.22 15.62 2.01
N GLY A 173 -8.10 15.45 0.69
CA GLY A 173 -8.80 14.40 -0.05
C GLY A 173 -8.32 12.98 0.29
N LYS A 174 -7.05 12.81 0.72
CA LYS A 174 -6.56 11.54 1.27
C LYS A 174 -7.11 11.31 2.67
N HIS A 175 -7.07 12.33 3.53
CA HIS A 175 -7.59 12.24 4.89
C HIS A 175 -9.08 11.89 4.93
N LEU A 176 -9.89 12.54 4.08
CA LEU A 176 -11.31 12.22 3.92
C LEU A 176 -11.52 10.76 3.52
N ARG A 177 -10.76 10.26 2.52
CA ARG A 177 -10.84 8.84 2.11
C ARG A 177 -10.48 7.88 3.24
N THR A 178 -9.47 8.21 4.05
CA THR A 178 -9.12 7.39 5.22
C THR A 178 -10.27 7.34 6.22
N ILE A 179 -10.89 8.49 6.52
CA ILE A 179 -12.06 8.55 7.40
C ILE A 179 -13.23 7.76 6.82
N GLU A 180 -13.48 7.86 5.52
CA GLU A 180 -14.54 7.10 4.84
C GLU A 180 -14.34 5.60 4.98
N VAL A 181 -13.12 5.10 4.77
CA VAL A 181 -12.78 3.69 4.97
C VAL A 181 -13.01 3.27 6.42
N GLN A 182 -12.48 4.04 7.39
CA GLN A 182 -12.67 3.76 8.81
C GLN A 182 -14.16 3.75 9.23
N LEU A 183 -14.96 4.65 8.67
CA LEU A 183 -16.40 4.72 8.92
C LEU A 183 -17.12 3.49 8.36
N VAL A 184 -16.77 3.06 7.15
CA VAL A 184 -17.33 1.83 6.55
C VAL A 184 -16.96 0.62 7.38
N ASP A 185 -15.70 0.51 7.82
CA ASP A 185 -15.23 -0.59 8.65
C ASP A 185 -15.92 -0.61 10.02
N ALA A 186 -16.07 0.55 10.67
CA ALA A 186 -16.80 0.67 11.93
C ALA A 186 -18.28 0.29 11.78
N LYS A 187 -18.92 0.71 10.68
CA LYS A 187 -20.31 0.34 10.38
C LYS A 187 -20.46 -1.15 10.12
N ALA A 188 -19.53 -1.76 9.39
CA ALA A 188 -19.50 -3.20 9.14
C ALA A 188 -19.33 -3.98 10.46
N SER A 189 -18.39 -3.55 11.30
CA SER A 189 -18.14 -4.12 12.63
C SER A 189 -19.37 -4.04 13.54
N LEU A 190 -20.05 -2.88 13.60
CA LEU A 190 -21.29 -2.70 14.35
C LEU A 190 -22.40 -3.60 13.81
N THR A 191 -22.58 -3.66 12.49
CA THR A 191 -23.60 -4.50 11.85
C THR A 191 -23.38 -5.97 12.18
N ASN A 192 -22.13 -6.44 12.09
CA ASN A 192 -21.76 -7.81 12.43
C ASN A 192 -22.04 -8.12 13.91
N SER A 193 -21.70 -7.20 14.81
CA SER A 193 -21.96 -7.34 16.25
C SER A 193 -23.47 -7.41 16.54
N LEU A 194 -24.29 -6.58 15.90
CA LEU A 194 -25.74 -6.61 16.03
C LEU A 194 -26.36 -7.90 15.46
N GLN A 195 -25.86 -8.39 14.32
CA GLN A 195 -26.30 -9.66 13.75
C GLN A 195 -25.93 -10.83 14.67
N GLN A 196 -24.75 -10.82 15.27
CA GLN A 196 -24.32 -11.84 16.23
C GLN A 196 -25.22 -11.85 17.47
N LEU A 197 -25.53 -10.68 18.04
CA LEU A 197 -26.49 -10.55 19.15
C LEU A 197 -27.90 -11.02 18.76
N GLY A 198 -28.36 -10.69 17.55
CA GLY A 198 -29.63 -11.17 17.01
C GLY A 198 -29.68 -12.70 16.90
N ARG A 199 -28.61 -13.32 16.37
CA ARG A 199 -28.44 -14.77 16.29
C ARG A 199 -28.47 -15.39 17.67
N GLN A 200 -27.68 -14.87 18.63
CA GLN A 200 -27.68 -15.36 20.01
C GLN A 200 -29.08 -15.33 20.64
N ARG A 201 -29.81 -14.20 20.52
CA ARG A 201 -31.19 -14.09 21.02
C ARG A 201 -32.13 -15.13 20.39
N SER A 202 -32.01 -15.39 19.09
CA SER A 202 -32.82 -16.40 18.41
C SER A 202 -32.53 -17.82 18.93
N THR A 203 -31.25 -18.14 19.15
CA THR A 203 -30.83 -19.42 19.73
C THR A 203 -31.36 -19.58 21.16
N THR A 204 -31.26 -18.53 22.00
CA THR A 204 -31.79 -18.59 23.36
C THR A 204 -33.31 -18.79 23.37
N LYS A 205 -34.07 -18.09 22.50
CA LYS A 205 -35.52 -18.31 22.36
C LYS A 205 -35.84 -19.74 21.95
N ASN A 206 -35.10 -20.30 21.00
CA ASN A 206 -35.28 -21.70 20.58
C ASN A 206 -34.99 -22.69 21.71
N ILE A 207 -33.96 -22.44 22.52
CA ILE A 207 -33.66 -23.27 23.70
C ILE A 207 -34.80 -23.19 24.73
N TYR A 208 -35.28 -21.99 25.06
CA TYR A 208 -36.40 -21.84 25.99
C TYR A 208 -37.69 -22.49 25.47
N PHE A 209 -37.97 -22.36 24.17
CA PHE A 209 -39.11 -23.02 23.53
C PHE A 209 -38.98 -24.55 23.60
N PHE A 210 -37.79 -25.10 23.32
CA PHE A 210 -37.51 -26.52 23.41
C PHE A 210 -37.62 -27.04 24.85
N LEU A 211 -37.08 -26.31 25.83
CA LEU A 211 -37.23 -26.63 27.25
C LEU A 211 -38.68 -26.56 27.73
N LEU A 212 -39.47 -25.61 27.22
CA LEU A 212 -40.90 -25.51 27.51
C LEU A 212 -41.66 -26.72 26.97
N ILE A 213 -41.37 -27.15 25.74
CA ILE A 213 -41.92 -28.39 25.16
C ILE A 213 -41.56 -29.59 26.05
N ILE A 214 -40.29 -29.76 26.41
CA ILE A 214 -39.86 -30.86 27.29
C ILE A 214 -40.61 -30.82 28.64
N LYS A 215 -40.80 -29.63 29.21
CA LYS A 215 -41.53 -29.45 30.48
C LYS A 215 -43.02 -29.74 30.35
N MET A 216 -43.64 -29.41 29.21
CA MET A 216 -45.04 -29.77 28.93
C MET A 216 -45.24 -31.26 28.67
N PHE A 217 -44.24 -31.95 28.13
CA PHE A 217 -44.26 -33.41 27.90
C PHE A 217 -43.67 -34.21 29.07
N ARG A 218 -43.31 -33.58 30.19
CA ARG A 218 -42.85 -34.29 31.40
C ARG A 218 -44.08 -34.83 32.16
N PRO A 219 -44.28 -36.16 32.25
CA PRO A 219 -45.40 -36.72 32.99
C PRO A 219 -45.26 -36.41 34.49
N ARG A 220 -46.38 -36.04 35.10
CA ARG A 220 -46.55 -35.84 36.54
C ARG A 220 -46.49 -37.21 37.21
N ALA A 221 -45.31 -37.61 37.66
CA ALA A 221 -45.15 -38.78 38.52
C ALA A 221 -45.34 -38.34 39.98
N GLU A 222 -46.33 -38.95 40.62
CA GLU A 222 -46.68 -38.81 42.03
C GLU A 222 -45.67 -39.50 42.95
N ASP A 223 -45.91 -39.29 44.23
CA ASP A 223 -45.09 -39.50 45.43
C ASP A 223 -44.66 -40.95 45.74
N GLU A 224 -43.76 -41.03 46.73
CA GLU A 224 -43.40 -42.16 47.60
C GLU A 224 -42.35 -43.18 47.11
N ALA A 225 -41.13 -43.09 47.69
CA ALA A 225 -40.55 -44.11 48.59
C ALA A 225 -39.01 -44.05 48.63
N SER A 226 -38.49 -43.39 49.69
CA SER A 226 -37.42 -43.86 50.59
C SER A 226 -36.35 -44.85 50.10
N ARG A 227 -35.10 -44.37 50.01
CA ARG A 227 -33.95 -44.65 50.93
C ARG A 227 -32.60 -44.94 50.24
N THR A 228 -31.61 -44.21 50.77
CA THR A 228 -30.16 -44.46 50.84
C THR A 228 -29.35 -44.44 49.55
N VAL A 229 -28.54 -43.41 49.36
CA VAL A 229 -27.07 -43.44 49.48
C VAL A 229 -26.55 -42.01 49.27
N SER A 230 -25.79 -41.49 50.24
CA SER A 230 -25.16 -40.18 50.21
C SER A 230 -24.17 -40.03 49.06
N PRO A 231 -24.15 -38.90 48.32
CA PRO A 231 -22.98 -38.48 47.56
C PRO A 231 -22.24 -37.38 48.32
N GLN A 232 -20.96 -37.63 48.60
CA GLN A 232 -19.99 -36.64 49.05
C GLN A 232 -20.05 -35.37 48.19
N ILE A 233 -20.22 -34.22 48.85
CA ILE A 233 -19.91 -32.91 48.28
C ILE A 233 -18.38 -32.85 48.13
N ARG A 234 -17.88 -33.16 46.93
CA ARG A 234 -16.53 -32.72 46.53
C ARG A 234 -16.62 -31.25 46.14
N SER A 235 -16.26 -30.42 47.10
CA SER A 235 -15.70 -29.09 46.85
C SER A 235 -14.58 -29.20 45.82
N SER A 236 -14.69 -28.48 44.72
CA SER A 236 -13.56 -28.18 43.83
C SER A 236 -13.81 -26.85 43.12
N SER A 237 -13.04 -25.87 43.58
CA SER A 237 -12.35 -24.88 42.76
C SER A 237 -13.12 -23.61 42.38
N SER A 238 -12.97 -22.65 43.28
CA SER A 238 -12.87 -21.22 43.02
C SER A 238 -12.09 -20.92 41.72
N ILE A 239 -12.75 -20.28 40.76
CA ILE A 239 -12.05 -19.51 39.72
C ILE A 239 -11.87 -18.10 40.29
N SER A 240 -10.63 -17.79 40.62
CA SER A 240 -10.16 -16.45 40.96
C SER A 240 -10.27 -15.56 39.72
N VAL A 241 -11.06 -14.50 39.84
CA VAL A 241 -11.02 -13.32 39.00
C VAL A 241 -9.66 -12.64 39.24
N VAL A 242 -8.77 -12.70 38.25
CA VAL A 242 -7.63 -11.77 38.16
C VAL A 242 -8.04 -10.68 37.18
N THR A 243 -8.47 -9.55 37.75
CA THR A 243 -8.40 -8.25 37.09
C THR A 243 -6.93 -7.93 36.85
N ARG A 244 -6.56 -7.64 35.61
CA ARG A 244 -5.33 -6.90 35.33
C ARG A 244 -5.68 -5.76 34.39
N ASP A 245 -5.48 -4.58 34.94
CA ASP A 245 -5.79 -3.29 34.36
C ASP A 245 -5.02 -3.03 33.06
N ASN A 246 -5.64 -2.11 32.30
CA ASN A 246 -5.10 -1.40 31.15
C ASN A 246 -3.64 -0.97 31.34
N ASP A 247 -2.86 -1.07 30.27
CA ASP A 247 -2.34 0.11 29.55
C ASP A 247 -1.51 -0.37 28.36
N PHE A 248 -2.03 -0.20 27.15
CA PHE A 248 -1.24 -0.31 25.92
C PHE A 248 -1.59 0.86 24.99
N ASN A 249 -0.73 1.87 25.03
CA ASN A 249 -0.75 3.04 24.16
C ASN A 249 0.22 2.77 22.99
N PRO A 250 -0.20 2.75 21.72
CA PRO A 250 0.66 2.34 20.60
C PRO A 250 1.48 3.48 20.00
N PHE A 251 1.78 4.52 20.77
CA PHE A 251 2.63 5.63 20.37
C PHE A 251 3.65 5.90 21.47
N ASP A 252 4.75 5.15 21.45
CA ASP A 252 6.05 5.58 21.95
C ASP A 252 7.14 4.68 21.34
N GLU A 253 8.25 5.33 20.95
CA GLU A 253 9.45 4.80 20.26
C GLU A 253 9.19 4.48 18.77
N TRP A 254 9.81 5.14 17.79
CA TRP A 254 11.23 5.43 17.64
C TRP A 254 11.49 6.80 16.99
N ILE A 255 12.27 7.61 17.69
CA ILE A 255 13.02 8.79 17.21
C ILE A 255 14.52 8.40 17.28
N GLU A 256 15.26 8.71 16.21
CA GLU A 256 16.74 8.78 16.01
C GLU A 256 17.52 7.45 16.11
N ASP A 257 18.48 7.11 15.23
CA ASP A 257 19.50 7.91 14.50
C ASP A 257 19.41 7.91 12.96
#